data_AF-A0A7X8DV75-F1
#
_entry.id   AF-A0A7X8DV75-F1
#
_cell.length_a   1.000
_cell.length_b   1.000
_cell.length_c   1.000
_cell.angle_alpha   90.00
_cell.angle_beta   90.00
_cell.angle_gamma   90.00
#
_symmetry.space_group_name_H-M   'P 1'
#
loop_
_entity.id
_entity.type
_entity.pdbx_description
1 polymer ?
#
loop_
_entity_poly.entity_id
_entity_poly.type
_entity_poly.pdbx_seq_one_letter_code
_entity_poly.pdbx_strand_id
1 'polypeptide(L)'
;MKRKYVSIYLVSIILASIFLVGFTNYNEDVELKKKMTIMIVPLDDRPVNIDFPKSIADILEVNIMLPPKEIIGSRLEKGDSEKIKNWALENSKYADAFIISLTMINHGGLNHSRLIENDNFLIDFDWLKELKDKNPNKKIYAFDTIQRLSISVNNKYEKDLYDNIQTWAKSYNSVDSNKLKDLENKIPTDIKNKYLYTRAVNLSLNLEAIKLVDEGIIDYLVLSQDDAAEKGIHLLDQYIIKEKIKELAVEDKISIITGTDEVELCLLMKHILNYHNYRPRISVQYINEEKKADIYPFEDKSLDKTISEHIKLCGAFYVETAADLHLFVYNSVESEYVTLDFIRRIRDSIEAGKTVGIIDLTNNVSNFSNSDFISLLKNHITLSELGSYSAWNTASNASAISIAHLLAYWYSRNIFVDTELYHQKFLYNRFMNDYIYKVKIKPDLEKYLISVGTDIYNLDGFYGKEYIETYITNNILKYQYDYLLEFDESYRDKIAITKVELPWNRIFEVRIINSN
;
A
#
# COMPACT_ATOMS: atom_id res chain seq x y z
N MET A 1 -12.04 -51.21 -68.24
CA MET A 1 -11.17 -51.55 -67.08
C MET A 1 -9.89 -50.71 -67.11
N LYS A 2 -9.83 -49.58 -66.37
CA LYS A 2 -8.58 -48.94 -65.89
C LYS A 2 -8.88 -47.76 -64.93
N ARG A 3 -10.03 -47.80 -64.24
CA ARG A 3 -10.47 -46.81 -63.23
C ARG A 3 -10.06 -47.16 -61.79
N LYS A 4 -9.30 -48.25 -61.58
CA LYS A 4 -8.96 -48.76 -60.23
C LYS A 4 -7.58 -48.35 -59.69
N TYR A 5 -6.74 -47.68 -60.48
CA TYR A 5 -5.37 -47.33 -60.05
C TYR A 5 -5.17 -45.86 -59.65
N VAL A 6 -6.15 -44.99 -59.90
CA VAL A 6 -6.04 -43.56 -59.52
C VAL A 6 -6.50 -43.30 -58.07
N SER A 7 -7.45 -44.08 -57.54
CA SER A 7 -7.91 -43.94 -56.15
C SER A 7 -6.89 -44.39 -55.11
N ILE A 8 -6.01 -45.34 -55.43
CA ILE A 8 -5.02 -45.83 -54.46
C ILE A 8 -3.89 -44.81 -54.27
N TYR A 9 -3.48 -44.12 -55.33
CA TYR A 9 -2.45 -43.06 -55.23
C TYR A 9 -2.94 -41.80 -54.52
N LEU A 10 -4.20 -41.38 -54.73
CA LEU A 10 -4.76 -40.22 -54.00
C LEU A 10 -4.98 -40.50 -52.51
N VAL A 11 -5.43 -41.71 -52.15
CA VAL A 11 -5.62 -42.09 -50.73
C VAL A 11 -4.27 -42.22 -50.01
N SER A 12 -3.22 -42.65 -50.70
CA SER A 12 -1.86 -42.73 -50.13
C SER A 12 -1.25 -41.36 -49.86
N ILE A 13 -1.48 -40.37 -50.73
CA ILE A 13 -0.97 -39.00 -50.56
C ILE A 13 -1.76 -38.25 -49.47
N ILE A 14 -3.07 -38.52 -49.32
CA ILE A 14 -3.89 -37.94 -48.25
C ILE A 14 -3.56 -38.59 -46.89
N LEU A 15 -3.30 -39.90 -46.83
CA LEU A 15 -2.84 -40.54 -45.59
C LEU A 15 -1.41 -40.15 -45.20
N ALA A 16 -0.51 -39.93 -46.16
CA ALA A 16 0.84 -39.43 -45.89
C ALA A 16 0.84 -37.96 -45.41
N SER A 17 -0.09 -37.14 -45.91
CA SER A 17 -0.25 -35.75 -45.41
C SER A 17 -0.94 -35.70 -44.05
N ILE A 18 -1.86 -36.63 -43.74
CA ILE A 18 -2.42 -36.77 -42.39
C ILE A 18 -1.39 -37.34 -41.40
N PHE A 19 -0.47 -38.21 -41.85
CA PHE A 19 0.63 -38.71 -41.01
C PHE A 19 1.79 -37.71 -40.82
N LEU A 20 2.04 -36.81 -41.79
CA LEU A 20 3.01 -35.72 -41.63
C LEU A 20 2.46 -34.53 -40.85
N VAL A 21 1.14 -34.31 -40.85
CA VAL A 21 0.47 -33.29 -39.99
C VAL A 21 0.25 -33.83 -38.57
N GLY A 22 0.29 -35.15 -38.35
CA GLY A 22 0.13 -35.79 -37.05
C GLY A 22 1.43 -36.01 -36.24
N PHE A 23 2.59 -35.64 -36.77
CA PHE A 23 3.89 -35.83 -36.10
C PHE A 23 4.88 -34.66 -36.29
N THR A 24 4.38 -33.45 -36.58
CA THR A 24 5.09 -32.26 -36.08
C THR A 24 4.83 -32.22 -34.58
N ASN A 25 5.69 -32.94 -33.86
CA ASN A 25 5.80 -32.91 -32.42
C ASN A 25 5.64 -31.46 -31.96
N TYR A 26 4.47 -31.21 -31.43
CA TYR A 26 4.17 -30.22 -30.41
C TYR A 26 5.01 -30.60 -29.18
N ASN A 27 6.33 -30.51 -29.33
CA ASN A 27 7.22 -30.14 -28.24
C ASN A 27 7.16 -28.61 -28.19
N GLU A 28 5.97 -28.06 -27.97
CA GLU A 28 5.93 -27.00 -26.97
C GLU A 28 6.30 -27.76 -25.70
N ASP A 29 7.58 -27.68 -25.32
CA ASP A 29 7.85 -27.55 -23.90
C ASP A 29 6.81 -26.55 -23.40
N VAL A 30 5.78 -27.05 -22.72
CA VAL A 30 5.00 -26.24 -21.80
C VAL A 30 6.01 -25.90 -20.71
N GLU A 31 6.93 -25.00 -21.06
CA GLU A 31 7.73 -24.26 -20.13
C GLU A 31 6.65 -23.50 -19.36
N LEU A 32 6.20 -24.12 -18.25
CA LEU A 32 5.32 -23.52 -17.27
C LEU A 32 5.83 -22.11 -17.09
N LYS A 33 5.13 -21.14 -17.70
CA LYS A 33 5.65 -19.80 -17.88
C LYS A 33 5.99 -19.31 -16.48
N LYS A 34 7.29 -19.25 -16.16
CA LYS A 34 7.74 -19.04 -14.80
C LYS A 34 7.16 -17.71 -14.34
N LYS A 35 6.28 -17.74 -13.33
CA LYS A 35 5.71 -16.52 -12.75
C LYS A 35 6.85 -15.60 -12.34
N MET A 36 6.74 -14.33 -12.73
CA MET A 36 7.68 -13.30 -12.30
C MET A 36 7.75 -13.32 -10.77
N THR A 37 8.95 -13.23 -10.23
CA THR A 37 9.17 -13.20 -8.78
C THR A 37 9.75 -11.86 -8.38
N ILE A 38 9.06 -11.12 -7.53
CA ILE A 38 9.53 -9.84 -7.00
C ILE A 38 9.93 -10.06 -5.54
N MET A 39 11.19 -9.71 -5.22
CA MET A 39 11.64 -9.69 -3.85
C MET A 39 11.24 -8.35 -3.21
N ILE A 40 10.59 -8.42 -2.06
CA ILE A 40 10.24 -7.25 -1.27
C ILE A 40 10.95 -7.35 0.08
N VAL A 41 11.76 -6.35 0.41
CA VAL A 41 12.15 -6.07 1.80
C VAL A 41 11.14 -5.05 2.33
N PRO A 42 10.18 -5.47 3.17
CA PRO A 42 9.05 -4.64 3.57
C PRO A 42 9.45 -3.58 4.60
N LEU A 43 8.63 -2.54 4.74
CA LEU A 43 8.82 -1.47 5.71
C LEU A 43 8.68 -1.93 7.17
N ASP A 44 7.73 -2.81 7.44
CA ASP A 44 7.52 -3.50 8.71
C ASP A 44 6.67 -4.78 8.52
N ASP A 45 6.21 -5.40 9.61
CA ASP A 45 5.46 -6.66 9.62
C ASP A 45 3.93 -6.50 9.49
N ARG A 46 3.42 -5.29 9.26
CA ARG A 46 1.96 -5.06 9.15
C ARG A 46 1.37 -5.65 7.86
N PRO A 47 0.05 -5.94 7.87
CA PRO A 47 -0.65 -6.46 6.70
C PRO A 47 -0.49 -5.60 5.44
N VAL A 48 -0.43 -4.27 5.58
CA VAL A 48 -0.23 -3.36 4.44
C VAL A 48 1.11 -3.54 3.73
N ASN A 49 2.16 -3.98 4.45
CA ASN A 49 3.50 -4.20 3.90
C ASN A 49 3.78 -5.67 3.54
N ILE A 50 2.96 -6.61 4.03
CA ILE A 50 3.15 -8.06 3.87
C ILE A 50 2.02 -8.71 3.07
N ASP A 51 0.78 -8.59 3.56
CA ASP A 51 -0.38 -9.30 3.02
C ASP A 51 -0.97 -8.59 1.80
N PHE A 52 -0.97 -7.25 1.76
CA PHE A 52 -1.55 -6.50 0.64
C PHE A 52 -0.70 -6.64 -0.64
N PRO A 53 0.65 -6.53 -0.59
CA PRO A 53 1.48 -6.79 -1.75
C PRO A 53 1.31 -8.21 -2.29
N LYS A 54 1.18 -9.22 -1.41
CA LYS A 54 0.88 -10.60 -1.80
C LYS A 54 -0.48 -10.72 -2.47
N SER A 55 -1.53 -10.14 -1.87
CA SER A 55 -2.89 -10.20 -2.41
C SER A 55 -2.99 -9.52 -3.77
N ILE A 56 -2.34 -8.38 -3.96
CA ILE A 56 -2.26 -7.70 -5.26
C ILE A 56 -1.42 -8.51 -6.26
N ALA A 57 -0.33 -9.13 -5.81
CA ALA A 57 0.48 -9.98 -6.69
C ALA A 57 -0.26 -11.24 -7.15
N ASP A 58 -1.14 -11.82 -6.31
CA ASP A 58 -2.01 -12.93 -6.70
C ASP A 58 -2.96 -12.52 -7.85
N ILE A 59 -3.53 -11.30 -7.80
CA ILE A 59 -4.33 -10.73 -8.91
C ILE A 59 -3.49 -10.60 -10.19
N LEU A 60 -2.19 -10.36 -10.06
CA LEU A 60 -1.26 -10.12 -11.17
C LEU A 60 -0.55 -11.40 -11.66
N GLU A 61 -0.81 -12.56 -11.06
CA GLU A 61 -0.08 -13.81 -11.31
C GLU A 61 1.45 -13.67 -11.09
N VAL A 62 1.84 -12.91 -10.05
CA VAL A 62 3.22 -12.61 -9.65
C VAL A 62 3.52 -13.25 -8.30
N ASN A 63 4.72 -13.82 -8.15
CA ASN A 63 5.20 -14.34 -6.88
C ASN A 63 5.89 -13.22 -6.07
N ILE A 64 5.54 -13.09 -4.79
CA ILE A 64 6.26 -12.21 -3.85
C ILE A 64 7.18 -13.06 -2.97
N MET A 65 8.46 -12.66 -2.92
CA MET A 65 9.45 -13.24 -2.01
C MET A 65 9.72 -12.25 -0.87
N LEU A 66 9.46 -12.67 0.36
CA LEU A 66 9.67 -11.86 1.59
C LEU A 66 10.70 -12.52 2.50
N PRO A 67 11.43 -11.72 3.31
CA PRO A 67 12.27 -12.27 4.37
C PRO A 67 11.44 -13.11 5.35
N PRO A 68 12.05 -14.10 6.02
CA PRO A 68 11.40 -14.85 7.09
C PRO A 68 10.82 -13.92 8.16
N LYS A 69 9.63 -14.24 8.69
CA LYS A 69 8.93 -13.39 9.64
C LYS A 69 9.76 -13.13 10.90
N GLU A 70 10.56 -14.11 11.29
CA GLU A 70 11.39 -14.10 12.51
C GLU A 70 12.50 -13.05 12.47
N ILE A 71 12.87 -12.56 11.28
CA ILE A 71 13.92 -11.55 11.13
C ILE A 71 13.39 -10.14 10.79
N ILE A 72 12.11 -10.00 10.40
CA ILE A 72 11.48 -8.70 10.12
C ILE A 72 11.27 -7.88 11.41
N GLY A 73 11.09 -8.56 12.54
CA GLY A 73 10.77 -7.93 13.81
C GLY A 73 9.27 -7.63 13.96
N SER A 74 8.94 -6.73 14.86
CA SER A 74 7.57 -6.31 15.16
C SER A 74 7.53 -4.84 15.61
N ARG A 75 6.36 -4.35 16.06
CA ARG A 75 6.21 -2.98 16.59
C ARG A 75 7.26 -2.58 17.61
N LEU A 76 7.54 -3.47 18.57
CA LEU A 76 8.39 -3.21 19.73
C LEU A 76 9.73 -3.94 19.64
N GLU A 77 9.87 -4.88 18.71
CA GLU A 77 11.12 -5.64 18.50
C GLU A 77 11.73 -5.24 17.16
N LYS A 78 12.98 -4.78 17.19
CA LYS A 78 13.68 -4.35 15.99
C LYS A 78 13.96 -5.54 15.06
N GLY A 79 13.73 -5.35 13.76
CA GLY A 79 14.13 -6.30 12.73
C GLY A 79 15.65 -6.49 12.67
N ASP A 80 16.08 -7.70 12.35
CA ASP A 80 17.49 -8.05 12.22
C ASP A 80 17.99 -7.67 10.82
N SER A 81 18.34 -6.39 10.69
CA SER A 81 18.77 -5.79 9.42
C SER A 81 19.89 -6.56 8.73
N GLU A 82 20.88 -7.07 9.48
CA GLU A 82 21.99 -7.85 8.92
C GLU A 82 21.53 -9.20 8.37
N LYS A 83 20.65 -9.92 9.09
CA LYS A 83 20.06 -11.15 8.56
C LYS A 83 19.18 -10.89 7.34
N ILE A 84 18.47 -9.77 7.28
CA ILE A 84 17.65 -9.40 6.13
C ILE A 84 18.54 -9.12 4.91
N LYS A 85 19.62 -8.36 5.06
CA LYS A 85 20.61 -8.10 3.99
C LYS A 85 21.19 -9.42 3.45
N ASN A 86 21.65 -10.29 4.34
CA ASN A 86 22.21 -11.60 3.98
C ASN A 86 21.18 -12.47 3.24
N TRP A 87 19.96 -12.56 3.78
CA TRP A 87 18.87 -13.29 3.12
C TRP A 87 18.58 -12.75 1.71
N ALA A 88 18.53 -11.42 1.55
CA ALA A 88 18.27 -10.80 0.25
C ALA A 88 19.38 -11.14 -0.76
N LEU A 89 20.65 -11.05 -0.35
CA LEU A 89 21.79 -11.38 -1.20
C LEU A 89 21.81 -12.87 -1.61
N GLU A 90 21.62 -13.78 -0.66
CA GLU A 90 21.62 -15.24 -0.87
C GLU A 90 20.53 -15.68 -1.84
N ASN A 91 19.36 -15.03 -1.77
CA ASN A 91 18.20 -15.41 -2.56
C ASN A 91 17.97 -14.53 -3.79
N SER A 92 18.81 -13.52 -4.02
CA SER A 92 18.67 -12.52 -5.10
C SER A 92 18.57 -13.11 -6.52
N LYS A 93 19.20 -14.27 -6.74
CA LYS A 93 19.15 -14.99 -8.03
C LYS A 93 17.75 -15.47 -8.41
N TYR A 94 16.85 -15.66 -7.44
CA TYR A 94 15.48 -16.16 -7.68
C TYR A 94 14.47 -15.06 -8.03
N ALA A 95 14.78 -13.80 -7.73
CA ALA A 95 13.93 -12.65 -8.03
C ALA A 95 14.26 -12.07 -9.42
N ASP A 96 13.27 -11.43 -10.05
CA ASP A 96 13.39 -10.72 -11.33
C ASP A 96 13.50 -9.19 -11.11
N ALA A 97 13.01 -8.70 -9.97
CA ALA A 97 13.16 -7.33 -9.50
C ALA A 97 13.13 -7.24 -7.97
N PHE A 98 13.57 -6.10 -7.44
CA PHE A 98 13.67 -5.83 -6.00
C PHE A 98 12.90 -4.57 -5.62
N ILE A 99 12.16 -4.62 -4.53
CA ILE A 99 11.57 -3.45 -3.84
C ILE A 99 12.11 -3.46 -2.42
N ILE A 100 12.87 -2.43 -2.05
CA ILE A 100 13.67 -2.45 -0.82
C ILE A 100 13.33 -1.26 0.07
N SER A 101 12.81 -1.52 1.27
CA SER A 101 12.72 -0.53 2.33
C SER A 101 14.12 -0.23 2.88
N LEU A 102 14.63 0.97 2.62
CA LEU A 102 15.85 1.46 3.24
C LEU A 102 15.67 1.69 4.74
N THR A 103 14.44 1.94 5.18
CA THR A 103 14.08 2.05 6.59
C THR A 103 14.28 0.71 7.32
N MET A 104 13.82 -0.41 6.75
CA MET A 104 13.98 -1.73 7.35
C MET A 104 15.45 -2.16 7.46
N ILE A 105 16.23 -2.00 6.39
CA ILE A 105 17.63 -2.44 6.36
C ILE A 105 18.58 -1.59 7.23
N ASN A 106 18.19 -0.37 7.60
CA ASN A 106 19.01 0.53 8.40
C ASN A 106 18.51 0.60 9.86
N HIS A 107 17.19 0.62 10.06
CA HIS A 107 16.58 0.83 11.36
C HIS A 107 15.87 -0.40 11.92
N GLY A 108 15.65 -1.45 11.13
CA GLY A 108 14.89 -2.63 11.55
C GLY A 108 13.38 -2.36 11.68
N GLY A 109 12.85 -1.42 10.90
CA GLY A 109 11.43 -1.12 10.79
C GLY A 109 11.06 0.33 11.09
N LEU A 110 9.86 0.74 10.68
CA LEU A 110 9.39 2.13 10.76
C LEU A 110 9.34 2.71 12.18
N ASN A 111 8.86 1.95 13.17
CA ASN A 111 8.81 2.49 14.54
C ASN A 111 10.20 2.75 15.13
N HIS A 112 11.19 1.92 14.74
CA HIS A 112 12.57 2.01 15.19
C HIS A 112 13.38 3.08 14.45
N SER A 113 12.89 3.58 13.30
CA SER A 113 13.50 4.73 12.62
C SER A 113 13.12 6.07 13.25
N ARG A 114 12.00 6.13 13.98
CA ARG A 114 11.43 7.39 14.49
C ARG A 114 12.15 7.95 15.72
N LEU A 115 12.94 7.13 16.42
CA LEU A 115 13.79 7.57 17.53
C LEU A 115 15.00 6.64 17.67
N ILE A 116 16.20 7.18 17.48
CA ILE A 116 17.46 6.44 17.61
C ILE A 116 18.01 6.59 19.03
N GLU A 117 18.36 5.47 19.65
CA GLU A 117 18.89 5.46 21.02
C GLU A 117 20.40 5.71 21.11
N ASN A 118 21.16 5.42 20.05
CA ASN A 118 22.63 5.43 20.04
C ASN A 118 23.21 6.47 19.06
N ASP A 119 24.19 7.22 19.53
CA ASP A 119 24.86 8.30 18.80
C ASP A 119 25.88 7.80 17.75
N ASN A 120 26.09 6.48 17.62
CA ASN A 120 27.00 5.86 16.65
C ASN A 120 26.26 5.14 15.51
N PHE A 121 25.23 5.76 14.94
CA PHE A 121 24.48 5.16 13.84
C PHE A 121 25.33 5.16 12.56
N LEU A 122 25.52 3.96 11.97
CA LEU A 122 26.26 3.79 10.72
C LEU A 122 25.28 3.49 9.59
N ILE A 123 25.33 4.31 8.55
CA ILE A 123 24.61 4.08 7.30
C ILE A 123 25.47 3.16 6.44
N ASP A 124 24.93 2.01 6.05
CA ASP A 124 25.63 1.02 5.23
C ASP A 124 24.79 0.63 4.01
N PHE A 125 25.33 0.95 2.83
CA PHE A 125 24.76 0.63 1.53
C PHE A 125 25.66 -0.24 0.66
N ASP A 126 26.79 -0.74 1.18
CA ASP A 126 27.70 -1.55 0.36
C ASP A 126 27.04 -2.85 -0.10
N TRP A 127 26.12 -3.39 0.71
CA TRP A 127 25.32 -4.55 0.34
C TRP A 127 24.38 -4.29 -0.86
N LEU A 128 23.89 -3.05 -1.08
CA LEU A 128 23.08 -2.73 -2.27
C LEU A 128 23.94 -2.73 -3.53
N LYS A 129 25.20 -2.29 -3.43
CA LYS A 129 26.17 -2.38 -4.53
C LYS A 129 26.44 -3.84 -4.87
N GLU A 130 26.69 -4.67 -3.85
CA GLU A 130 26.84 -6.12 -4.05
C GLU A 130 25.58 -6.76 -4.66
N LEU A 131 24.38 -6.35 -4.22
CA LEU A 131 23.13 -6.84 -4.78
C LEU A 131 23.02 -6.48 -6.28
N LYS A 132 23.37 -5.25 -6.65
CA LYS A 132 23.38 -4.78 -8.05
C LYS A 132 24.42 -5.53 -8.88
N ASP A 133 25.63 -5.71 -8.37
CA ASP A 133 26.72 -6.43 -9.04
C ASP A 133 26.35 -7.90 -9.32
N LYS A 134 25.67 -8.57 -8.39
CA LYS A 134 25.14 -9.92 -8.59
C LYS A 134 23.96 -9.97 -9.58
N ASN A 135 23.29 -8.84 -9.80
CA ASN A 135 22.04 -8.77 -10.56
C ASN A 135 22.00 -7.55 -11.52
N PRO A 136 22.97 -7.41 -12.45
CA PRO A 136 23.19 -6.15 -13.18
C PRO A 136 21.99 -5.71 -14.04
N ASN A 137 21.20 -6.67 -14.54
CA ASN A 137 20.05 -6.40 -15.41
C ASN A 137 18.71 -6.26 -14.66
N LYS A 138 18.68 -6.54 -13.36
CA LYS A 138 17.45 -6.51 -12.56
C LYS A 138 17.24 -5.12 -11.97
N LYS A 139 15.98 -4.72 -11.87
CA LYS A 139 15.58 -3.41 -11.35
C LYS A 139 15.58 -3.40 -9.83
N ILE A 140 16.22 -2.39 -9.25
CA ILE A 140 16.18 -2.12 -7.81
C ILE A 140 15.33 -0.86 -7.59
N TYR A 141 14.12 -1.05 -7.10
CA TYR A 141 13.29 0.01 -6.54
C TYR A 141 13.61 0.10 -5.05
N ALA A 142 13.86 1.30 -4.55
CA ALA A 142 14.11 1.54 -3.13
C ALA A 142 13.17 2.61 -2.61
N PHE A 143 12.92 2.58 -1.31
CA PHE A 143 12.19 3.66 -0.66
C PHE A 143 12.66 3.87 0.78
N ASP A 144 12.59 5.11 1.24
CA ASP A 144 12.82 5.49 2.62
C ASP A 144 11.83 6.56 3.06
N THR A 145 11.68 6.71 4.37
CA THR A 145 10.87 7.79 4.94
C THR A 145 11.65 9.09 5.09
N ILE A 146 10.97 10.21 4.94
CA ILE A 146 11.37 11.50 5.49
C ILE A 146 10.77 11.59 6.90
N GLN A 147 11.61 11.89 7.88
CA GLN A 147 11.24 11.89 9.30
C GLN A 147 9.96 12.70 9.57
N ARG A 148 8.97 12.03 10.19
CA ARG A 148 7.69 12.59 10.66
C ARG A 148 7.85 13.72 11.67
N LEU A 149 6.72 14.34 12.02
CA LEU A 149 6.68 15.46 12.96
C LEU A 149 6.62 15.07 14.44
N SER A 150 6.72 13.81 14.82
CA SER A 150 6.72 13.39 16.23
C SER A 150 7.41 12.03 16.45
N ILE A 151 7.46 11.58 17.70
CA ILE A 151 7.92 10.23 18.07
C ILE A 151 6.79 9.19 17.90
N SER A 152 7.05 7.91 18.21
CA SER A 152 6.02 6.87 18.30
C SER A 152 5.31 6.90 19.65
N VAL A 153 4.05 6.45 19.70
CA VAL A 153 3.31 6.22 20.95
C VAL A 153 3.27 4.72 21.23
N ASN A 154 4.03 4.26 22.21
CA ASN A 154 4.09 2.84 22.56
C ASN A 154 3.07 2.45 23.63
N ASN A 155 2.73 3.38 24.51
CA ASN A 155 1.76 3.23 25.60
C ASN A 155 1.01 4.55 25.83
N LYS A 156 -0.06 4.51 26.64
CA LYS A 156 -0.90 5.68 26.92
C LYS A 156 -0.19 6.86 27.60
N TYR A 157 0.94 6.65 28.27
CA TYR A 157 1.67 7.71 28.99
C TYR A 157 2.55 8.58 28.09
N GLU A 158 2.86 8.09 26.88
CA GLU A 158 3.71 8.81 25.91
C GLU A 158 2.91 9.78 25.02
N LYS A 159 1.57 9.77 25.11
CA LYS A 159 0.70 10.57 24.24
C LYS A 159 0.91 12.07 24.40
N ASP A 160 1.09 12.55 25.63
CA ASP A 160 1.33 13.97 25.91
C ASP A 160 2.66 14.44 25.31
N LEU A 161 3.71 13.61 25.42
CA LEU A 161 5.02 13.90 24.85
C LEU A 161 4.95 13.92 23.32
N TYR A 162 4.26 12.95 22.73
CA TYR A 162 3.97 12.92 21.29
C TYR A 162 3.28 14.21 20.83
N ASP A 163 2.25 14.67 21.53
CA ASP A 163 1.51 15.89 21.15
C ASP A 163 2.35 17.16 21.31
N ASN A 164 3.17 17.24 22.36
CA ASN A 164 4.08 18.35 22.59
C ASN A 164 5.13 18.46 21.47
N ILE A 165 5.78 17.34 21.11
CA ILE A 165 6.76 17.31 20.01
C ILE A 165 6.08 17.65 18.69
N GLN A 166 4.89 17.08 18.42
CA GLN A 166 4.17 17.37 17.18
C GLN A 166 3.81 18.84 17.04
N THR A 167 3.29 19.45 18.11
CA THR A 167 2.89 20.86 18.13
C THR A 167 4.09 21.78 17.94
N TRP A 168 5.21 21.48 18.60
CA TRP A 168 6.47 22.19 18.42
C TRP A 168 7.01 22.04 16.98
N ALA A 169 7.08 20.82 16.46
CA ALA A 169 7.60 20.54 15.12
C ALA A 169 6.77 21.20 14.00
N LYS A 170 5.43 21.24 14.14
CA LYS A 170 4.51 22.00 13.26
C LYS A 170 4.76 23.50 13.31
N SER A 171 5.14 24.02 14.48
CA SER A 171 5.36 25.44 14.74
C SER A 171 6.80 25.90 14.46
N TYR A 172 7.70 24.98 14.07
CA TYR A 172 9.14 25.25 13.99
C TYR A 172 9.51 26.39 13.04
N ASN A 173 8.77 26.54 11.93
CA ASN A 173 8.97 27.61 10.95
C ASN A 173 8.14 28.87 11.24
N SER A 174 7.57 29.01 12.45
CA SER A 174 6.78 30.19 12.81
C SER A 174 7.68 31.40 13.11
N VAL A 175 7.18 32.60 12.80
CA VAL A 175 7.87 33.87 13.08
C VAL A 175 7.82 34.27 14.56
N ASP A 176 6.97 33.61 15.36
CA ASP A 176 6.81 33.90 16.79
C ASP A 176 7.80 33.09 17.65
N SER A 177 9.00 33.65 17.82
CA SER A 177 10.07 33.03 18.59
C SER A 177 9.74 32.78 20.07
N ASN A 178 8.84 33.56 20.68
CA ASN A 178 8.46 33.36 22.08
C ASN A 178 7.54 32.15 22.22
N LYS A 179 6.53 32.05 21.34
CA LYS A 179 5.65 30.87 21.28
C LYS A 179 6.42 29.58 21.02
N LEU A 180 7.45 29.62 20.15
CA LEU A 180 8.27 28.44 19.88
C LEU A 180 9.05 27.99 21.13
N LYS A 181 9.65 28.94 21.88
CA LYS A 181 10.33 28.65 23.15
C LYS A 181 9.38 28.07 24.20
N ASP A 182 8.16 28.59 24.29
CA ASP A 182 7.17 28.06 25.24
C ASP A 182 6.76 26.62 24.92
N LEU A 183 6.65 26.28 23.63
CA LEU A 183 6.42 24.88 23.20
C LEU A 183 7.64 24.00 23.46
N GLU A 184 8.84 24.52 23.21
CA GLU A 184 10.10 23.82 23.44
C GLU A 184 10.30 23.46 24.92
N ASN A 185 9.91 24.36 25.84
CA ASN A 185 9.98 24.13 27.29
C ASN A 185 9.07 22.99 27.79
N LYS A 186 8.09 22.55 26.98
CA LYS A 186 7.22 21.41 27.30
C LYS A 186 7.83 20.05 26.92
N ILE A 187 8.98 20.05 26.25
CA ILE A 187 9.65 18.83 25.77
C ILE A 187 10.94 18.65 26.58
N PRO A 188 11.16 17.47 27.19
CA PRO A 188 12.44 17.17 27.83
C PRO A 188 13.60 17.36 26.85
N THR A 189 14.66 18.06 27.28
CA THR A 189 15.78 18.45 26.41
C THR A 189 16.45 17.24 25.76
N ASP A 190 16.65 16.15 26.50
CA ASP A 190 17.25 14.92 25.98
C ASP A 190 16.41 14.29 24.87
N ILE A 191 15.08 14.27 25.01
CA ILE A 191 14.18 13.73 23.99
C ILE A 191 14.20 14.60 22.73
N LYS A 192 14.16 15.93 22.89
CA LYS A 192 14.24 16.86 21.77
C LYS A 192 15.56 16.68 21.00
N ASN A 193 16.68 16.57 21.70
CA ASN A 193 17.99 16.36 21.09
C ASN A 193 18.06 15.02 20.35
N LYS A 194 17.53 13.94 20.95
CA LYS A 194 17.42 12.63 20.28
C LYS A 194 16.54 12.67 19.04
N TYR A 195 15.41 13.37 19.09
CA TYR A 195 14.52 13.55 17.93
C TYR A 195 15.22 14.33 16.80
N LEU A 196 15.91 15.42 17.13
CA LEU A 196 16.68 16.20 16.14
C LEU A 196 17.86 15.41 15.57
N TYR A 197 18.58 14.65 16.40
CA TYR A 197 19.64 13.74 15.96
C TYR A 197 19.09 12.68 15.01
N THR A 198 17.99 12.01 15.38
CA THR A 198 17.30 11.02 14.54
C THR A 198 16.93 11.62 13.18
N ARG A 199 16.37 12.83 13.19
CA ARG A 199 16.05 13.58 11.97
C ARG A 199 17.28 13.83 11.09
N ALA A 200 18.40 14.24 11.68
CA ALA A 200 19.65 14.48 10.95
C ALA A 200 20.24 13.19 10.35
N VAL A 201 20.15 12.06 11.08
CA VAL A 201 20.55 10.74 10.57
C VAL A 201 19.68 10.32 9.40
N ASN A 202 18.35 10.43 9.52
CA ASN A 202 17.42 10.10 8.45
C ASN A 202 17.66 10.96 7.19
N LEU A 203 17.84 12.28 7.34
CA LEU A 203 18.20 13.15 6.23
C LEU A 203 19.51 12.73 5.57
N SER A 204 20.53 12.36 6.35
CA SER A 204 21.82 11.88 5.81
C SER A 204 21.63 10.60 5.00
N LEU A 205 20.82 9.66 5.51
CA LEU A 205 20.46 8.44 4.80
C LEU A 205 19.74 8.76 3.47
N ASN A 206 18.74 9.65 3.47
CA ASN A 206 18.05 10.08 2.26
C ASN A 206 19.03 10.66 1.22
N LEU A 207 19.99 11.48 1.65
CA LEU A 207 20.98 12.09 0.75
C LEU A 207 21.96 11.07 0.16
N GLU A 208 22.39 10.08 0.95
CA GLU A 208 23.21 8.97 0.43
C GLU A 208 22.42 8.08 -0.53
N ALA A 209 21.13 7.81 -0.26
CA ALA A 209 20.28 7.05 -1.16
C ALA A 209 20.11 7.74 -2.53
N ILE A 210 20.03 9.08 -2.56
CA ILE A 210 19.99 9.83 -3.83
C ILE A 210 21.29 9.63 -4.63
N LYS A 211 22.45 9.58 -3.98
CA LYS A 211 23.72 9.31 -4.68
C LYS A 211 23.73 7.92 -5.32
N LEU A 212 23.15 6.92 -4.67
CA LEU A 212 23.03 5.58 -5.25
C LEU A 212 22.12 5.54 -6.50
N VAL A 213 21.19 6.49 -6.65
CA VAL A 213 20.41 6.65 -7.88
C VAL A 213 21.27 7.23 -9.00
N ASP A 214 22.09 8.24 -8.68
CA ASP A 214 23.06 8.83 -9.61
C ASP A 214 24.11 7.80 -10.08
N GLU A 215 24.61 6.98 -9.16
CA GLU A 215 25.51 5.85 -9.45
C GLU A 215 24.85 4.70 -10.24
N GLY A 216 23.52 4.73 -10.42
CA GLY A 216 22.77 3.69 -11.14
C GLY A 216 22.59 2.37 -10.37
N ILE A 217 22.87 2.37 -9.07
CA ILE A 217 22.64 1.23 -8.17
C ILE A 217 21.14 1.08 -7.90
N ILE A 218 20.47 2.19 -7.56
CA ILE A 218 19.02 2.25 -7.39
C ILE A 218 18.40 2.75 -8.70
N ASP A 219 17.52 1.95 -9.31
CA ASP A 219 16.85 2.30 -10.56
C ASP A 219 15.71 3.32 -10.37
N TYR A 220 15.07 3.32 -9.19
CA TYR A 220 14.05 4.28 -8.82
C TYR A 220 13.94 4.41 -7.29
N LEU A 221 13.94 5.65 -6.78
CA LEU A 221 13.86 5.93 -5.35
C LEU A 221 12.56 6.66 -4.99
N VAL A 222 11.91 6.23 -3.92
CA VAL A 222 10.80 6.96 -3.31
C VAL A 222 11.23 7.48 -1.94
N LEU A 223 11.09 8.77 -1.70
CA LEU A 223 11.26 9.39 -0.39
C LEU A 223 9.88 9.81 0.11
N SER A 224 9.28 8.98 0.95
CA SER A 224 7.92 9.15 1.46
C SER A 224 7.89 9.98 2.72
N GLN A 225 7.07 11.03 2.78
CA GLN A 225 6.84 11.77 4.00
C GLN A 225 5.98 10.95 4.97
N ASP A 226 6.55 10.57 6.11
CA ASP A 226 5.84 9.98 7.25
C ASP A 226 5.15 11.09 8.05
N ASP A 227 3.89 10.88 8.46
CA ASP A 227 2.99 11.79 9.20
C ASP A 227 3.40 13.27 9.23
N ALA A 228 2.76 14.04 8.36
CA ALA A 228 3.10 15.42 8.05
C ALA A 228 2.05 16.44 8.51
N ALA A 229 2.25 17.68 8.08
CA ALA A 229 1.30 18.78 8.18
C ALA A 229 1.64 19.83 7.12
N GLU A 230 0.73 20.76 6.82
CA GLU A 230 1.00 21.88 5.90
C GLU A 230 2.29 22.66 6.27
N LYS A 231 2.62 22.73 7.57
CA LYS A 231 3.80 23.43 8.07
C LYS A 231 4.56 22.55 9.05
N GLY A 232 5.88 22.72 9.06
CA GLY A 232 6.73 22.19 10.11
C GLY A 232 8.18 22.00 9.67
N ILE A 233 8.99 21.51 10.60
CA ILE A 233 10.43 21.28 10.41
C ILE A 233 10.75 20.39 9.20
N HIS A 234 9.85 19.45 8.84
CA HIS A 234 10.02 18.55 7.70
C HIS A 234 10.15 19.21 6.34
N LEU A 235 9.61 20.42 6.18
CA LEU A 235 9.77 21.19 4.95
C LEU A 235 11.24 21.60 4.70
N LEU A 236 12.06 21.70 5.76
CA LEU A 236 13.49 21.97 5.63
C LEU A 236 14.23 20.77 5.04
N ASP A 237 13.96 19.57 5.56
CA ASP A 237 14.53 18.32 5.04
C ASP A 237 14.11 18.12 3.58
N GLN A 238 12.82 18.28 3.28
CA GLN A 238 12.33 18.20 1.90
C GLN A 238 13.01 19.21 0.97
N TYR A 239 13.30 20.42 1.45
CA TYR A 239 14.03 21.41 0.67
C TYR A 239 15.45 20.94 0.35
N ILE A 240 16.20 20.49 1.36
CA ILE A 240 17.57 19.96 1.19
C ILE A 240 17.59 18.77 0.23
N ILE A 241 16.64 17.83 0.41
CA ILE A 241 16.47 16.66 -0.46
C ILE A 241 16.21 17.10 -1.90
N LYS A 242 15.26 18.02 -2.14
CA LYS A 242 14.92 18.52 -3.48
C LYS A 242 16.10 19.20 -4.16
N GLU A 243 16.89 19.98 -3.41
CA GLU A 243 18.10 20.60 -3.96
C GLU A 243 19.15 19.55 -4.34
N LYS A 244 19.33 18.49 -3.53
CA LYS A 244 20.27 17.41 -3.87
C LYS A 244 19.84 16.63 -5.11
N ILE A 245 18.54 16.36 -5.27
CA ILE A 245 18.00 15.69 -6.46
C ILE A 245 18.31 16.51 -7.73
N LYS A 246 18.10 17.83 -7.67
CA LYS A 246 18.42 18.74 -8.79
C LYS A 246 19.91 18.84 -9.07
N GLU A 247 20.73 18.91 -8.02
CA GLU A 247 22.20 18.98 -8.13
C GLU A 247 22.76 17.80 -8.93
N LEU A 248 22.20 16.60 -8.72
CA LEU A 248 22.60 15.37 -9.40
C LEU A 248 21.79 15.08 -10.68
N ALA A 249 20.82 15.91 -11.04
CA ALA A 249 19.96 15.76 -12.22
C ALA A 249 19.27 14.38 -12.34
N VAL A 250 18.70 13.89 -11.23
CA VAL A 250 18.02 12.58 -11.12
C VAL A 250 16.50 12.70 -10.87
N GLU A 251 15.89 13.82 -11.22
CA GLU A 251 14.47 14.11 -10.98
C GLU A 251 13.50 13.10 -11.60
N ASP A 252 13.89 12.44 -12.69
CA ASP A 252 13.09 11.46 -13.42
C ASP A 252 13.06 10.08 -12.74
N LYS A 253 14.03 9.82 -11.86
CA LYS A 253 14.20 8.54 -11.13
C LYS A 253 13.81 8.61 -9.65
N ILE A 254 13.39 9.77 -9.16
CA ILE A 254 13.08 9.99 -7.75
C ILE A 254 11.68 10.59 -7.57
N SER A 255 10.95 10.12 -6.58
CA SER A 255 9.66 10.69 -6.18
C SER A 255 9.65 11.05 -4.70
N ILE A 256 9.20 12.28 -4.39
CA ILE A 256 8.88 12.69 -3.02
C ILE A 256 7.37 12.77 -2.90
N ILE A 257 6.79 11.84 -2.14
CA ILE A 257 5.35 11.72 -1.95
C ILE A 257 4.98 11.87 -0.47
N THR A 258 3.69 12.04 -0.20
CA THR A 258 3.11 11.96 1.14
C THR A 258 2.50 10.57 1.33
N GLY A 259 2.51 10.04 2.56
CA GLY A 259 2.15 8.64 2.80
C GLY A 259 3.37 7.72 2.71
N THR A 260 3.36 6.61 3.46
CA THR A 260 4.55 5.80 3.77
C THR A 260 4.25 4.30 3.70
N ASP A 261 3.13 3.86 4.25
CA ASP A 261 2.77 2.45 4.41
C ASP A 261 2.46 1.74 3.08
N GLU A 262 2.10 2.51 2.05
CA GLU A 262 1.60 2.06 0.75
C GLU A 262 2.68 1.90 -0.32
N VAL A 263 3.91 2.34 -0.05
CA VAL A 263 4.91 2.60 -1.08
C VAL A 263 5.30 1.31 -1.81
N GLU A 264 5.42 0.19 -1.11
CA GLU A 264 5.70 -1.12 -1.72
C GLU A 264 4.62 -1.51 -2.73
N LEU A 265 3.36 -1.24 -2.40
CA LEU A 265 2.23 -1.56 -3.26
C LEU A 265 2.27 -0.72 -4.55
N CYS A 266 2.59 0.56 -4.42
CA CYS A 266 2.75 1.44 -5.57
C CYS A 266 3.94 1.02 -6.45
N LEU A 267 5.08 0.66 -5.85
CA LEU A 267 6.27 0.22 -6.59
C LEU A 267 6.05 -1.14 -7.27
N LEU A 268 5.29 -2.05 -6.64
CA LEU A 268 4.85 -3.31 -7.25
C LEU A 268 4.08 -3.03 -8.54
N MET A 269 3.05 -2.17 -8.47
CA MET A 269 2.28 -1.81 -9.66
C MET A 269 3.12 -1.10 -10.72
N LYS A 270 3.99 -0.17 -10.30
CA LYS A 270 4.91 0.53 -11.19
C LYS A 270 5.78 -0.44 -11.97
N HIS A 271 6.34 -1.44 -11.30
CA HIS A 271 7.20 -2.42 -11.93
C HIS A 271 6.43 -3.22 -12.98
N ILE A 272 5.26 -3.75 -12.64
CA ILE A 272 4.44 -4.57 -13.53
C ILE A 272 4.02 -3.79 -14.78
N LEU A 273 3.50 -2.58 -14.63
CA LEU A 273 3.09 -1.77 -15.77
C LEU A 273 4.28 -1.37 -16.65
N ASN A 274 5.43 -1.06 -16.06
CA ASN A 274 6.64 -0.75 -16.82
C ASN A 274 7.18 -1.96 -17.58
N TYR A 275 7.28 -3.12 -16.91
CA TYR A 275 7.79 -4.36 -17.50
C TYR A 275 6.97 -4.80 -18.72
N HIS A 276 5.65 -4.68 -18.63
CA HIS A 276 4.74 -5.02 -19.73
C HIS A 276 4.45 -3.85 -20.69
N ASN A 277 5.06 -2.68 -20.47
CA ASN A 277 4.87 -1.47 -21.26
C ASN A 277 3.40 -0.98 -21.35
N TYR A 278 2.63 -1.14 -20.27
CA TYR A 278 1.27 -0.60 -20.15
C TYR A 278 1.29 0.81 -19.58
N ARG A 279 0.37 1.65 -20.05
CA ARG A 279 0.23 3.07 -19.68
C ARG A 279 -1.24 3.44 -19.45
N PRO A 280 -1.89 2.87 -18.42
CA PRO A 280 -3.30 3.12 -18.15
C PRO A 280 -3.56 4.58 -17.77
N ARG A 281 -4.72 5.10 -18.17
CA ARG A 281 -5.16 6.46 -17.87
C ARG A 281 -6.35 6.43 -16.92
N ILE A 282 -6.25 7.20 -15.84
CA ILE A 282 -7.25 7.28 -14.76
C ILE A 282 -7.84 8.69 -14.74
N SER A 283 -9.17 8.79 -14.74
CA SER A 283 -9.87 10.03 -14.36
C SER A 283 -10.32 9.96 -12.90
N VAL A 284 -10.35 11.12 -12.25
CA VAL A 284 -10.74 11.25 -10.85
C VAL A 284 -11.97 12.15 -10.75
N GLN A 285 -12.95 11.73 -9.97
CA GLN A 285 -14.16 12.50 -9.70
C GLN A 285 -14.38 12.59 -8.19
N TYR A 286 -14.55 13.81 -7.69
CA TYR A 286 -14.80 14.05 -6.27
C TYR A 286 -16.31 14.17 -6.03
N ILE A 287 -16.77 13.75 -4.85
CA ILE A 287 -18.14 14.11 -4.41
C ILE A 287 -18.22 15.63 -4.17
N ASN A 288 -17.16 16.22 -3.63
CA ASN A 288 -17.03 17.66 -3.44
C ASN A 288 -15.74 18.18 -4.09
N GLU A 289 -15.88 18.82 -5.25
CA GLU A 289 -14.77 19.38 -6.04
C GLU A 289 -14.04 20.53 -5.33
N GLU A 290 -14.71 21.29 -4.46
CA GLU A 290 -14.09 22.41 -3.73
C GLU A 290 -13.08 21.89 -2.69
N LYS A 291 -13.39 20.73 -2.09
CA LYS A 291 -12.58 20.11 -1.03
C LYS A 291 -11.40 19.26 -1.54
N LYS A 292 -11.17 19.16 -2.85
CA LYS A 292 -9.98 18.45 -3.37
C LYS A 292 -8.67 19.21 -3.12
N ALA A 293 -8.78 20.51 -2.83
CA ALA A 293 -7.65 21.36 -2.44
C ALA A 293 -7.28 21.25 -0.95
N ASP A 294 -8.13 20.60 -0.14
CA ASP A 294 -7.91 20.47 1.30
C ASP A 294 -6.69 19.60 1.61
N ILE A 295 -5.99 19.95 2.68
CA ILE A 295 -4.89 19.18 3.26
C ILE A 295 -5.44 18.43 4.47
N TYR A 296 -5.37 17.11 4.41
CA TYR A 296 -5.95 16.22 5.41
C TYR A 296 -4.99 15.99 6.60
N PRO A 297 -5.47 15.49 7.75
CA PRO A 297 -4.59 15.12 8.85
C PRO A 297 -3.47 14.18 8.39
N PHE A 298 -2.25 14.42 8.87
CA PHE A 298 -1.03 13.70 8.51
C PHE A 298 -0.52 13.91 7.09
N GLU A 299 -1.16 14.80 6.31
CA GLU A 299 -0.74 15.17 4.96
C GLU A 299 -0.07 16.56 4.95
N ASP A 300 0.84 16.80 3.99
CA ASP A 300 1.47 18.10 3.71
C ASP A 300 1.11 18.65 2.31
N LYS A 301 0.27 17.93 1.57
CA LYS A 301 -0.20 18.28 0.23
C LYS A 301 -1.72 18.19 0.13
N SER A 302 -2.29 18.86 -0.87
CA SER A 302 -3.72 18.76 -1.15
C SER A 302 -4.09 17.35 -1.59
N LEU A 303 -5.34 16.95 -1.32
CA LEU A 303 -5.86 15.65 -1.71
C LEU A 303 -5.65 15.35 -3.21
N ASP A 304 -5.95 16.31 -4.09
CA ASP A 304 -5.79 16.14 -5.53
C ASP A 304 -4.33 15.93 -5.95
N LYS A 305 -3.41 16.63 -5.29
CA LYS A 305 -1.98 16.44 -5.52
C LYS A 305 -1.51 15.08 -5.03
N THR A 306 -1.96 14.66 -3.85
CA THR A 306 -1.68 13.32 -3.31
C THR A 306 -2.16 12.23 -4.26
N ILE A 307 -3.42 12.28 -4.73
CA ILE A 307 -3.97 11.28 -5.64
C ILE A 307 -3.19 11.25 -6.96
N SER A 308 -2.94 12.41 -7.58
CA SER A 308 -2.21 12.48 -8.85
C SER A 308 -0.77 11.97 -8.75
N GLU A 309 -0.07 12.25 -7.64
CA GLU A 309 1.27 11.71 -7.38
C GLU A 309 1.24 10.18 -7.19
N HIS A 310 0.24 9.62 -6.51
CA HIS A 310 0.10 8.17 -6.36
C HIS A 310 -0.28 7.44 -7.65
N ILE A 311 -1.12 8.04 -8.50
CA ILE A 311 -1.42 7.55 -9.85
C ILE A 311 -0.12 7.44 -10.65
N LYS A 312 0.69 8.52 -10.65
CA LYS A 312 1.99 8.54 -11.32
C LYS A 312 2.97 7.55 -10.71
N LEU A 313 3.00 7.42 -9.38
CA LEU A 313 3.90 6.52 -8.68
C LEU A 313 3.63 5.07 -9.09
N CYS A 314 2.35 4.67 -9.16
CA CYS A 314 1.93 3.34 -9.64
C CYS A 314 2.21 3.09 -11.13
N GLY A 315 2.65 4.08 -11.91
CA GLY A 315 2.96 3.95 -13.34
C GLY A 315 1.79 4.27 -14.28
N ALA A 316 0.71 4.86 -13.76
CA ALA A 316 -0.45 5.31 -14.54
C ALA A 316 -0.41 6.82 -14.82
N PHE A 317 -1.33 7.29 -15.65
CA PHE A 317 -1.49 8.71 -15.97
C PHE A 317 -2.82 9.26 -15.50
N TYR A 318 -2.77 10.42 -14.84
CA TYR A 318 -3.96 11.21 -14.55
C TYR A 318 -4.45 11.91 -15.82
N VAL A 319 -5.73 11.76 -16.18
CA VAL A 319 -6.37 12.44 -17.31
C VAL A 319 -7.75 12.96 -16.93
N GLU A 320 -8.16 14.09 -17.50
CA GLU A 320 -9.51 14.63 -17.26
C GLU A 320 -10.57 13.91 -18.12
N THR A 321 -10.20 13.50 -19.34
CA THR A 321 -11.11 12.88 -20.30
C THR A 321 -10.46 11.68 -20.99
N ALA A 322 -11.28 10.83 -21.62
CA ALA A 322 -10.85 9.62 -22.33
C ALA A 322 -10.05 8.63 -21.45
N ALA A 323 -10.44 8.48 -20.18
CA ALA A 323 -9.83 7.55 -19.26
C ALA A 323 -10.20 6.09 -19.55
N ASP A 324 -9.28 5.18 -19.20
CA ASP A 324 -9.48 3.74 -19.24
C ASP A 324 -10.18 3.26 -17.95
N LEU A 325 -9.95 3.99 -16.86
CA LEU A 325 -10.35 3.69 -15.48
C LEU A 325 -10.94 4.93 -14.82
N HIS A 326 -11.98 4.78 -14.00
CA HIS A 326 -12.58 5.89 -13.25
C HIS A 326 -12.37 5.69 -11.75
N LEU A 327 -11.87 6.72 -11.07
CA LEU A 327 -11.66 6.74 -9.63
C LEU A 327 -12.61 7.77 -9.01
N PHE A 328 -13.43 7.32 -8.07
CA PHE A 328 -14.39 8.17 -7.36
C PHE A 328 -13.94 8.40 -5.93
N VAL A 329 -13.96 9.65 -5.49
CA VAL A 329 -13.42 10.06 -4.18
C VAL A 329 -14.53 10.65 -3.32
N TYR A 330 -14.90 9.93 -2.27
CA TYR A 330 -15.81 10.40 -1.24
C TYR A 330 -15.04 11.22 -0.20
N ASN A 331 -14.79 12.50 -0.52
CA ASN A 331 -13.96 13.43 0.26
C ASN A 331 -14.77 14.40 1.15
N SER A 332 -16.06 14.14 1.36
CA SER A 332 -16.92 15.00 2.17
C SER A 332 -18.21 14.26 2.51
N VAL A 333 -18.71 14.44 3.73
CA VAL A 333 -20.09 14.03 4.06
C VAL A 333 -21.04 15.09 3.51
N GLU A 334 -21.82 14.69 2.52
CA GLU A 334 -22.79 15.55 1.84
C GLU A 334 -24.22 15.13 2.16
N SER A 335 -25.20 15.92 1.73
CA SER A 335 -26.62 15.52 1.81
C SER A 335 -26.88 14.20 1.09
N GLU A 336 -27.92 13.47 1.50
CA GLU A 336 -28.30 12.22 0.85
C GLU A 336 -28.54 12.40 -0.65
N TYR A 337 -29.18 13.50 -1.08
CA TYR A 337 -29.38 13.82 -2.49
C TYR A 337 -28.06 13.89 -3.29
N VAL A 338 -27.06 14.62 -2.76
CA VAL A 338 -25.73 14.74 -3.39
C VAL A 338 -25.00 13.40 -3.40
N THR A 339 -25.11 12.64 -2.30
CA THR A 339 -24.52 11.30 -2.20
C THR A 339 -25.15 10.32 -3.19
N LEU A 340 -26.47 10.35 -3.38
CA LEU A 340 -27.17 9.52 -4.36
C LEU A 340 -26.82 9.90 -5.80
N ASP A 341 -26.64 11.19 -6.11
CA ASP A 341 -26.15 11.60 -7.42
C ASP A 341 -24.71 11.13 -7.69
N PHE A 342 -23.84 11.19 -6.67
CA PHE A 342 -22.49 10.64 -6.75
C PHE A 342 -22.51 9.12 -7.03
N ILE A 343 -23.33 8.36 -6.30
CA ILE A 343 -23.52 6.92 -6.52
C ILE A 343 -24.08 6.62 -7.91
N ARG A 344 -25.02 7.45 -8.40
CA ARG A 344 -25.53 7.33 -9.78
C ARG A 344 -24.40 7.44 -10.80
N ARG A 345 -23.47 8.39 -10.65
CA ARG A 345 -22.31 8.53 -11.56
C ARG A 345 -21.35 7.33 -11.50
N ILE A 346 -21.19 6.71 -10.33
CA ILE A 346 -20.44 5.46 -10.16
C ILE A 346 -21.12 4.35 -10.98
N ARG A 347 -22.43 4.15 -10.78
CA ARG A 347 -23.21 3.13 -11.50
C ARG A 347 -23.17 3.35 -13.01
N ASP A 348 -23.41 4.59 -13.47
CA ASP A 348 -23.37 4.92 -14.90
C ASP A 348 -21.98 4.61 -15.52
N SER A 349 -20.89 4.73 -14.74
CA SER A 349 -19.54 4.34 -15.18
C SER A 349 -19.37 2.81 -15.27
N ILE A 350 -19.90 2.07 -14.30
CA ILE A 350 -19.89 0.59 -14.30
C ILE A 350 -20.70 0.06 -15.49
N GLU A 351 -21.91 0.57 -15.70
CA GLU A 351 -22.80 0.19 -16.82
C GLU A 351 -22.18 0.53 -18.19
N ALA A 352 -21.35 1.58 -18.26
CA ALA A 352 -20.56 1.91 -19.44
C ALA A 352 -19.33 0.99 -19.65
N GLY A 353 -19.17 -0.06 -18.84
CA GLY A 353 -18.08 -1.03 -18.91
C GLY A 353 -16.74 -0.51 -18.39
N LYS A 354 -16.72 0.61 -17.65
CA LYS A 354 -15.49 1.13 -17.05
C LYS A 354 -15.15 0.34 -15.80
N THR A 355 -13.84 0.16 -15.55
CA THR A 355 -13.37 -0.35 -14.27
C THR A 355 -13.35 0.83 -13.28
N VAL A 356 -14.08 0.69 -12.18
CA VAL A 356 -14.34 1.79 -11.25
C VAL A 356 -13.73 1.51 -9.88
N GLY A 357 -12.93 2.44 -9.37
CA GLY A 357 -12.41 2.40 -8.01
C GLY A 357 -13.03 3.46 -7.12
N ILE A 358 -13.05 3.21 -5.81
CA ILE A 358 -13.52 4.18 -4.80
C ILE A 358 -12.42 4.44 -3.77
N ILE A 359 -12.19 5.72 -3.48
CA ILE A 359 -11.46 6.19 -2.29
C ILE A 359 -12.48 6.80 -1.36
N ASP A 360 -12.63 6.23 -0.16
CA ASP A 360 -13.58 6.69 0.84
C ASP A 360 -12.83 7.33 2.02
N LEU A 361 -12.97 8.65 2.15
CA LEU A 361 -12.32 9.43 3.19
C LEU A 361 -13.29 9.80 4.33
N THR A 362 -14.42 9.10 4.47
CA THR A 362 -15.41 9.35 5.52
C THR A 362 -14.77 9.35 6.92
N ASN A 363 -13.82 8.43 7.14
CA ASN A 363 -13.05 8.31 8.39
C ASN A 363 -12.12 9.49 8.66
N ASN A 364 -11.75 10.27 7.64
CA ASN A 364 -10.83 11.39 7.75
C ASN A 364 -11.55 12.74 7.84
N VAL A 365 -12.77 12.84 7.30
CA VAL A 365 -13.57 14.08 7.30
C VAL A 365 -14.63 14.15 8.38
N SER A 366 -14.96 13.02 9.03
CA SER A 366 -16.02 12.98 10.04
C SER A 366 -15.63 12.14 11.25
N ASN A 367 -15.64 12.75 12.42
CA ASN A 367 -15.67 12.01 13.69
C ASN A 367 -17.11 11.51 13.86
N PHE A 368 -17.40 10.32 13.35
CA PHE A 368 -18.68 9.63 13.53
C PHE A 368 -19.87 10.32 12.85
N SER A 369 -19.88 10.39 11.52
CA SER A 369 -21.08 10.82 10.80
C SER A 369 -22.21 9.77 10.90
N ASN A 370 -23.44 10.24 11.00
CA ASN A 370 -24.66 9.43 10.85
C ASN A 370 -24.97 9.09 9.37
N SER A 371 -24.22 9.67 8.42
CA SER A 371 -24.35 9.33 6.99
C SER A 371 -23.56 8.07 6.72
N ASP A 372 -24.26 7.05 6.21
CA ASP A 372 -23.68 5.76 5.90
C ASP A 372 -23.54 5.61 4.38
N PHE A 373 -22.49 6.23 3.83
CA PHE A 373 -22.18 6.19 2.40
C PHE A 373 -22.15 4.75 1.87
N ILE A 374 -21.55 3.80 2.61
CA ILE A 374 -21.45 2.40 2.19
C ILE A 374 -22.80 1.70 2.19
N SER A 375 -23.65 1.96 3.18
CA SER A 375 -25.03 1.45 3.15
C SER A 375 -25.82 2.00 1.96
N LEU A 376 -25.69 3.29 1.63
CA LEU A 376 -26.31 3.87 0.44
C LEU A 376 -25.73 3.27 -0.85
N LEU A 377 -24.41 3.12 -0.94
CA LEU A 377 -23.72 2.54 -2.09
C LEU A 377 -24.24 1.12 -2.38
N LYS A 378 -24.29 0.27 -1.34
CA LYS A 378 -24.76 -1.11 -1.44
C LYS A 378 -26.22 -1.22 -1.88
N ASN A 379 -27.07 -0.25 -1.55
CA ASN A 379 -28.47 -0.25 -1.99
C ASN A 379 -28.66 0.05 -3.50
N HIS A 380 -27.61 0.53 -4.17
CA HIS A 380 -27.70 1.04 -5.55
C HIS A 380 -26.72 0.40 -6.52
N ILE A 381 -25.69 -0.29 -6.02
CA ILE A 381 -24.63 -0.94 -6.80
C ILE A 381 -24.22 -2.23 -6.09
N THR A 382 -24.01 -3.30 -6.85
CA THR A 382 -23.47 -4.56 -6.32
C THR A 382 -21.98 -4.36 -6.01
N LEU A 383 -21.55 -4.56 -4.76
CA LEU A 383 -20.18 -4.18 -4.37
C LEU A 383 -19.08 -4.91 -5.15
N SER A 384 -19.33 -6.15 -5.62
CA SER A 384 -18.38 -6.91 -6.45
C SER A 384 -18.14 -6.37 -7.87
N GLU A 385 -18.95 -5.42 -8.33
CA GLU A 385 -18.75 -4.76 -9.63
C GLU A 385 -17.66 -3.67 -9.58
N LEU A 386 -17.21 -3.29 -8.38
CA LEU A 386 -16.16 -2.31 -8.18
C LEU A 386 -14.78 -2.93 -8.43
N GLY A 387 -13.94 -2.24 -9.20
CA GLY A 387 -12.55 -2.63 -9.39
C GLY A 387 -11.66 -2.35 -8.19
N SER A 388 -12.06 -1.45 -7.29
CA SER A 388 -11.41 -1.27 -5.99
C SER A 388 -12.25 -0.47 -4.99
N TYR A 389 -11.94 -0.62 -3.71
CA TYR A 389 -12.42 0.21 -2.61
C TYR A 389 -11.31 0.33 -1.56
N SER A 390 -11.11 1.50 -0.96
CA SER A 390 -10.38 1.61 0.31
C SER A 390 -10.79 2.84 1.10
N ALA A 391 -10.79 2.69 2.42
CA ALA A 391 -10.96 3.76 3.41
C ALA A 391 -9.90 3.66 4.53
N TRP A 392 -8.74 3.09 4.21
CA TRP A 392 -7.74 2.70 5.21
C TRP A 392 -6.88 3.90 5.65
N ASN A 393 -6.96 4.24 6.94
CA ASN A 393 -6.04 5.11 7.68
C ASN A 393 -5.98 6.59 7.26
N THR A 394 -5.11 6.98 6.32
CA THR A 394 -4.95 8.36 5.85
C THR A 394 -5.46 8.55 4.42
N ALA A 395 -5.51 9.79 3.93
CA ALA A 395 -5.89 10.07 2.56
C ALA A 395 -4.90 9.47 1.57
N SER A 396 -3.60 9.56 1.84
CA SER A 396 -2.56 8.93 1.02
C SER A 396 -2.71 7.41 0.99
N ASN A 397 -2.86 6.75 2.15
CA ASN A 397 -2.91 5.29 2.15
C ASN A 397 -4.16 4.75 1.44
N ALA A 398 -5.35 5.32 1.72
CA ALA A 398 -6.59 4.92 1.07
C ALA A 398 -6.51 5.14 -0.45
N SER A 399 -5.90 6.25 -0.88
CA SER A 399 -5.68 6.55 -2.30
C SER A 399 -4.80 5.49 -2.95
N ALA A 400 -3.63 5.22 -2.39
CA ALA A 400 -2.67 4.29 -2.95
C ALA A 400 -3.17 2.85 -3.01
N ILE A 401 -3.83 2.36 -1.95
CA ILE A 401 -4.43 1.02 -1.91
C ILE A 401 -5.50 0.89 -2.99
N SER A 402 -6.39 1.88 -3.09
CA SER A 402 -7.47 1.87 -4.09
C SER A 402 -6.92 1.95 -5.51
N ILE A 403 -5.94 2.82 -5.79
CA ILE A 403 -5.29 2.96 -7.10
C ILE A 403 -4.56 1.69 -7.50
N ALA A 404 -3.74 1.13 -6.61
CA ALA A 404 -2.96 -0.07 -6.93
C ALA A 404 -3.87 -1.28 -7.18
N HIS A 405 -4.91 -1.45 -6.38
CA HIS A 405 -5.91 -2.50 -6.58
C HIS A 405 -6.68 -2.31 -7.90
N LEU A 406 -7.12 -1.07 -8.19
CA LEU A 406 -7.85 -0.75 -9.42
C LEU A 406 -7.03 -1.09 -10.67
N LEU A 407 -5.75 -0.71 -10.65
CA LEU A 407 -4.81 -0.99 -11.74
C LEU A 407 -4.50 -2.48 -11.86
N ALA A 408 -4.34 -3.18 -10.73
CA ALA A 408 -4.11 -4.63 -10.73
C ALA A 408 -5.29 -5.38 -11.33
N TYR A 409 -6.51 -5.05 -10.89
CA TYR A 409 -7.71 -5.67 -11.42
C TYR A 409 -7.87 -5.38 -12.92
N TRP A 410 -7.75 -4.12 -13.33
CA TRP A 410 -7.83 -3.74 -14.73
C TRP A 410 -6.79 -4.41 -15.60
N TYR A 411 -5.54 -4.49 -15.14
CA TYR A 411 -4.50 -5.19 -15.86
C TYR A 411 -4.85 -6.68 -15.97
N SER A 412 -5.21 -7.31 -14.85
CA SER A 412 -5.47 -8.75 -14.80
C SER A 412 -6.64 -9.18 -15.68
N ARG A 413 -7.78 -8.49 -15.65
CA ARG A 413 -8.98 -8.85 -16.43
C ARG A 413 -8.78 -8.75 -17.94
N ASN A 414 -7.76 -8.01 -18.39
CA ASN A 414 -7.41 -7.89 -19.80
C ASN A 414 -6.40 -8.97 -20.27
N ILE A 415 -5.83 -9.75 -19.34
CA ILE A 415 -4.66 -10.62 -19.59
C ILE A 415 -4.86 -12.04 -19.08
N PHE A 416 -5.47 -12.21 -17.91
CA PHE A 416 -5.65 -13.47 -17.21
C PHE A 416 -7.13 -13.84 -17.12
N VAL A 417 -7.41 -15.15 -17.07
CA VAL A 417 -8.78 -15.68 -17.07
C VAL A 417 -9.26 -16.04 -15.66
N ASP A 418 -8.35 -16.44 -14.76
CA ASP A 418 -8.69 -17.07 -13.46
C ASP A 418 -8.23 -16.27 -12.23
N THR A 419 -8.07 -14.94 -12.35
CA THR A 419 -7.62 -14.07 -11.24
C THR A 419 -8.75 -13.38 -10.48
N GLU A 420 -10.00 -13.55 -10.93
CA GLU A 420 -11.18 -12.89 -10.36
C GLU A 420 -11.36 -13.20 -8.87
N LEU A 421 -11.12 -14.44 -8.45
CA LEU A 421 -11.17 -14.83 -7.03
C LEU A 421 -10.26 -13.95 -6.15
N TYR A 422 -9.04 -13.65 -6.60
CA TYR A 422 -8.09 -12.86 -5.81
C TYR A 422 -8.53 -11.40 -5.72
N HIS A 423 -9.09 -10.85 -6.80
CA HIS A 423 -9.69 -9.53 -6.81
C HIS A 423 -10.87 -9.45 -5.84
N GLN A 424 -11.83 -10.37 -5.97
CA GLN A 424 -13.02 -10.43 -5.11
C GLN A 424 -12.63 -10.64 -3.63
N LYS A 425 -11.63 -11.47 -3.34
CA LYS A 425 -11.08 -11.65 -1.98
C LYS A 425 -10.49 -10.37 -1.42
N PHE A 426 -9.65 -9.68 -2.19
CA PHE A 426 -9.03 -8.44 -1.71
C PHE A 426 -10.06 -7.32 -1.53
N LEU A 427 -10.98 -7.14 -2.49
CA LEU A 427 -12.08 -6.18 -2.44
C LEU A 427 -12.97 -6.41 -1.21
N TYR A 428 -13.41 -7.64 -1.00
CA TYR A 428 -14.21 -8.02 0.16
C TYR A 428 -13.50 -7.69 1.47
N ASN A 429 -12.22 -8.04 1.58
CA ASN A 429 -11.42 -7.73 2.76
C ASN A 429 -11.25 -6.22 3.00
N ARG A 430 -11.29 -5.37 1.96
CA ARG A 430 -11.30 -3.90 2.12
C ARG A 430 -12.59 -3.42 2.79
N PHE A 431 -13.76 -3.89 2.34
CA PHE A 431 -15.02 -3.53 3.00
C PHE A 431 -15.08 -4.03 4.45
N MET A 432 -14.61 -5.26 4.70
CA MET A 432 -14.66 -5.84 6.04
C MET A 432 -13.67 -5.18 7.01
N ASN A 433 -12.50 -4.73 6.54
CA ASN A 433 -11.51 -4.06 7.37
C ASN A 433 -11.76 -2.54 7.46
N ASP A 434 -11.76 -1.86 6.33
CA ASP A 434 -11.75 -0.40 6.24
C ASP A 434 -13.09 0.21 6.64
N TYR A 435 -14.19 -0.54 6.48
CA TYR A 435 -15.53 -0.10 6.87
C TYR A 435 -16.08 -0.88 8.07
N ILE A 436 -16.33 -2.19 7.98
CA ILE A 436 -16.98 -2.93 9.08
C ILE A 436 -16.15 -2.87 10.36
N TYR A 437 -14.86 -3.22 10.30
CA TYR A 437 -14.01 -3.16 11.48
C TYR A 437 -13.78 -1.72 11.95
N LYS A 438 -13.24 -0.84 11.09
CA LYS A 438 -12.84 0.52 11.49
C LYS A 438 -14.00 1.42 11.89
N VAL A 439 -15.17 1.29 11.26
CA VAL A 439 -16.32 2.20 11.46
C VAL A 439 -17.34 1.62 12.41
N LYS A 440 -17.68 0.32 12.30
CA LYS A 440 -18.77 -0.27 13.08
C LYS A 440 -18.31 -0.94 14.37
N ILE A 441 -17.14 -1.59 14.38
CA ILE A 441 -16.71 -2.43 15.51
C ILE A 441 -15.68 -1.71 16.41
N LYS A 442 -14.62 -1.17 15.81
CA LYS A 442 -13.49 -0.57 16.53
C LYS A 442 -13.91 0.56 17.46
N PRO A 443 -14.78 1.52 17.07
CA PRO A 443 -15.12 2.64 17.95
C PRO A 443 -15.79 2.21 19.27
N ASP A 444 -16.69 1.25 19.21
CA ASP A 444 -17.40 0.76 20.39
C ASP A 444 -16.49 -0.12 21.25
N LEU A 445 -15.65 -0.95 20.62
CA LEU A 445 -14.61 -1.70 21.31
C LEU A 445 -13.62 -0.77 22.02
N GLU A 446 -13.18 0.30 21.36
CA GLU A 446 -12.25 1.29 21.91
C GLU A 446 -12.83 1.99 23.12
N LYS A 447 -14.07 2.51 23.02
CA LYS A 447 -14.80 3.10 24.16
C LYS A 447 -14.89 2.13 25.33
N TYR A 448 -15.23 0.86 25.04
CA TYR A 448 -15.33 -0.17 26.07
C TYR A 448 -13.99 -0.44 26.76
N LEU A 449 -12.92 -0.67 25.99
CA LEU A 449 -11.58 -0.95 26.53
C LEU A 449 -11.05 0.19 27.37
N ILE A 450 -11.24 1.44 26.94
CA ILE A 450 -10.90 2.64 27.72
C ILE A 450 -11.71 2.68 29.02
N SER A 451 -13.02 2.38 28.97
CA SER A 451 -13.90 2.43 30.15
C SER A 451 -13.49 1.45 31.26
N VAL A 452 -12.86 0.33 30.90
CA VAL A 452 -12.33 -0.68 31.83
C VAL A 452 -10.83 -0.51 32.12
N GLY A 453 -10.23 0.61 31.69
CA GLY A 453 -8.85 0.98 32.01
C GLY A 453 -7.76 0.28 31.17
N THR A 454 -8.13 -0.43 30.09
CA THR A 454 -7.17 -1.09 29.20
C THR A 454 -6.44 -0.07 28.32
N ASP A 455 -5.12 -0.23 28.15
CA ASP A 455 -4.34 0.56 27.21
C ASP A 455 -4.57 0.05 25.78
N ILE A 456 -5.18 0.88 24.94
CA ILE A 456 -5.48 0.54 23.54
C ILE A 456 -4.26 0.62 22.61
N TYR A 457 -3.16 1.24 23.07
CA TYR A 457 -1.89 1.35 22.34
C TYR A 457 -0.95 0.18 22.62
N ASN A 458 -1.12 -0.48 23.77
CA ASN A 458 -0.45 -1.72 24.13
C ASN A 458 -1.40 -2.60 24.96
N LEU A 459 -2.02 -3.59 24.32
CA LEU A 459 -2.95 -4.53 24.95
C LEU A 459 -2.19 -5.49 25.89
N ASP A 460 -1.77 -4.98 27.04
CA ASP A 460 -1.17 -5.71 28.16
C ASP A 460 -2.13 -5.84 29.37
N GLY A 461 -3.37 -5.36 29.19
CA GLY A 461 -4.37 -5.21 30.25
C GLY A 461 -5.26 -6.43 30.51
N PHE A 462 -6.43 -6.14 31.09
CA PHE A 462 -7.39 -7.12 31.64
C PHE A 462 -7.87 -8.20 30.64
N TYR A 463 -7.87 -7.88 29.34
CA TYR A 463 -8.22 -8.80 28.27
C TYR A 463 -6.97 -9.17 27.46
N GLY A 464 -6.70 -10.47 27.34
CA GLY A 464 -5.67 -10.98 26.45
C GLY A 464 -6.00 -10.71 24.98
N LYS A 465 -4.96 -10.61 24.14
CA LYS A 465 -5.06 -10.40 22.69
C LYS A 465 -6.05 -11.38 22.02
N GLU A 466 -5.96 -12.67 22.34
CA GLU A 466 -6.82 -13.72 21.78
C GLU A 466 -8.31 -13.51 22.08
N TYR A 467 -8.65 -12.99 23.27
CA TYR A 467 -10.03 -12.67 23.62
C TYR A 467 -10.55 -11.52 22.76
N ILE A 468 -9.73 -10.49 22.55
CA ILE A 468 -10.08 -9.35 21.71
C ILE A 468 -10.22 -9.77 20.25
N GLU A 469 -9.31 -10.59 19.73
CA GLU A 469 -9.40 -11.18 18.39
C GLU A 469 -10.68 -12.01 18.21
N THR A 470 -11.05 -12.80 19.21
CA THR A 470 -12.31 -13.57 19.22
C THR A 470 -13.53 -12.65 19.22
N TYR A 471 -13.52 -11.59 20.03
CA TYR A 471 -14.59 -10.59 20.04
C TYR A 471 -14.74 -9.91 18.67
N ILE A 472 -13.63 -9.48 18.06
CA ILE A 472 -13.66 -8.82 16.75
C ILE A 472 -14.15 -9.81 15.69
N THR A 473 -13.63 -11.04 15.69
CA THR A 473 -14.07 -12.11 14.77
C THR A 473 -15.58 -12.30 14.87
N ASN A 474 -16.12 -12.53 16.07
CA ASN A 474 -17.54 -12.76 16.27
C ASN A 474 -18.41 -11.58 15.82
N ASN A 475 -17.93 -10.33 15.94
CA ASN A 475 -18.67 -9.17 15.46
C ASN A 475 -18.59 -8.99 13.94
N ILE A 476 -17.43 -9.27 13.33
CA ILE A 476 -17.28 -9.27 11.86
C ILE A 476 -18.22 -10.33 11.23
N LEU A 477 -18.28 -11.53 11.82
CA LEU A 477 -19.11 -12.62 11.32
C LEU A 477 -20.62 -12.30 11.33
N LYS A 478 -21.08 -11.36 12.18
CA LYS A 478 -22.48 -10.88 12.15
C LYS A 478 -22.82 -10.12 10.88
N TYR A 479 -21.85 -9.42 10.28
CA TYR A 479 -22.02 -8.66 9.04
C TYR A 479 -21.67 -9.49 7.80
N GLN A 480 -20.88 -10.55 7.98
CA GLN A 480 -20.34 -11.35 6.87
C GLN A 480 -21.41 -11.85 5.90
N TYR A 481 -22.51 -12.43 6.40
CA TYR A 481 -23.53 -13.01 5.52
C TYR A 481 -24.10 -11.96 4.56
N ASP A 482 -24.49 -10.81 5.10
CA ASP A 482 -25.07 -9.71 4.34
C ASP A 482 -24.08 -9.13 3.31
N TYR A 483 -22.79 -9.06 3.64
CA TYR A 483 -21.77 -8.58 2.71
C TYR A 483 -21.39 -9.62 1.66
N LEU A 484 -21.35 -10.92 1.99
CA LEU A 484 -21.03 -11.97 1.01
C LEU A 484 -22.06 -12.06 -0.12
N LEU A 485 -23.32 -11.67 0.13
CA LEU A 485 -24.36 -11.64 -0.91
C LEU A 485 -24.06 -10.63 -2.02
N GLU A 486 -23.26 -9.59 -1.74
CA GLU A 486 -22.78 -8.60 -2.71
C GLU A 486 -21.66 -9.12 -3.61
N PHE A 487 -21.19 -10.34 -3.37
CA PHE A 487 -20.07 -10.98 -4.08
C PHE A 487 -20.52 -12.22 -4.82
N ASP A 488 -19.74 -12.58 -5.85
CA ASP A 488 -20.02 -13.73 -6.72
C ASP A 488 -20.17 -15.01 -5.90
N GLU A 489 -21.29 -15.69 -6.10
CA GLU A 489 -21.67 -16.92 -5.38
C GLU A 489 -20.59 -18.00 -5.48
N SER A 490 -19.88 -18.10 -6.60
CA SER A 490 -18.82 -19.09 -6.83
C SER A 490 -17.57 -18.88 -5.95
N TYR A 491 -17.42 -17.70 -5.35
CA TYR A 491 -16.27 -17.35 -4.51
C TYR A 491 -16.62 -17.18 -3.04
N ARG A 492 -17.91 -17.08 -2.66
CA ARG A 492 -18.34 -16.77 -1.28
C ARG A 492 -17.67 -17.67 -0.22
N ASP A 493 -17.65 -18.97 -0.44
CA ASP A 493 -17.03 -19.92 0.50
C ASP A 493 -15.52 -19.74 0.64
N LYS A 494 -14.86 -19.29 -0.44
CA LYS A 494 -13.40 -19.10 -0.51
C LYS A 494 -12.97 -17.76 0.11
N ILE A 495 -13.82 -16.73 0.02
CA ILE A 495 -13.54 -15.40 0.55
C ILE A 495 -14.15 -15.17 1.93
N ALA A 496 -14.98 -16.09 2.44
CA ALA A 496 -15.50 -16.02 3.80
C ALA A 496 -14.36 -15.93 4.84
N ILE A 497 -14.52 -15.02 5.79
CA ILE A 497 -13.64 -14.82 6.95
C ILE A 497 -13.88 -15.95 7.94
N THR A 498 -12.78 -16.56 8.40
CA THR A 498 -12.78 -17.56 9.47
C THR A 498 -12.35 -16.96 10.80
N LYS A 499 -11.36 -16.07 10.78
CA LYS A 499 -10.87 -15.34 11.95
C LYS A 499 -10.19 -14.04 11.58
N VAL A 500 -9.99 -13.19 12.56
CA VAL A 500 -9.06 -12.06 12.47
C VAL A 500 -7.93 -12.18 13.47
N GLU A 501 -6.79 -11.60 13.12
CA GLU A 501 -5.62 -11.48 14.00
C GLU A 501 -5.27 -10.00 14.14
N LEU A 502 -4.83 -9.59 15.33
CA LEU A 502 -4.26 -8.27 15.53
C LEU A 502 -2.76 -8.37 15.20
N PRO A 503 -2.24 -7.65 14.18
CA PRO A 503 -0.83 -7.76 13.80
C PRO A 503 0.08 -7.34 14.96
N TRP A 504 -0.31 -6.29 15.68
CA TRP A 504 0.35 -5.81 16.90
C TRP A 504 -0.62 -5.87 18.09
N ASN A 505 -0.11 -5.72 19.31
CA ASN A 505 -0.93 -5.64 20.54
C ASN A 505 -1.67 -4.28 20.63
N ARG A 506 -2.50 -3.95 19.64
CA ARG A 506 -3.35 -2.75 19.59
C ARG A 506 -4.54 -3.00 18.66
N ILE A 507 -5.64 -2.30 18.88
CA ILE A 507 -6.87 -2.41 18.07
C ILE A 507 -6.87 -1.46 16.85
N PHE A 508 -5.71 -1.20 16.27
CA PHE A 508 -5.62 -0.23 15.18
C PHE A 508 -6.14 -0.80 13.87
N GLU A 509 -5.66 -1.96 13.47
CA GLU A 509 -6.00 -2.66 12.23
C GLU A 509 -6.06 -4.16 12.50
N VAL A 510 -6.72 -4.90 11.61
CA VAL A 510 -6.80 -6.36 11.67
C VAL A 510 -6.19 -6.99 10.43
N ARG A 511 -5.61 -8.17 10.62
CA ARG A 511 -5.30 -9.11 9.56
C ARG A 511 -6.48 -10.06 9.41
N ILE A 512 -7.06 -10.13 8.23
CA ILE A 512 -8.19 -11.01 7.93
C ILE A 512 -7.67 -12.36 7.43
N ILE A 513 -8.20 -13.46 7.99
CA ILE A 513 -7.95 -14.82 7.54
C ILE A 513 -9.23 -15.35 6.92
N ASN A 514 -9.17 -15.69 5.63
CA ASN A 514 -10.28 -16.29 4.89
C ASN A 514 -10.19 -17.82 4.91
N SER A 515 -11.23 -18.53 4.44
CA SER A 515 -11.30 -20.00 4.43
C SER A 515 -10.30 -20.69 3.46
N ASN A 516 -9.69 -19.93 2.55
CA ASN A 516 -8.71 -20.40 1.55
C ASN A 516 -7.35 -19.74 1.70
#